data_AF-A0A7X6U124-F1
#
_entry.id   AF-A0A7X6U124-F1
#
_cell.length_a   1.000
_cell.length_b   1.000
_cell.length_c   1.000
_cell.angle_alpha   90.00
_cell.angle_beta   90.00
_cell.angle_gamma   90.00
#
_symmetry.space_group_name_H-M   'P 1'
#
loop_
_entity.id
_entity.type
_entity.pdbx_description
1 polymer ?
#
loop_
_entity_poly.entity_id
_entity_poly.type
_entity_poly.pdbx_seq_one_letter_code
_entity_poly.pdbx_strand_id
1 'polypeptide(L)'
;NWNSDEVESSRADRDEGSQSLSSFPKPQIVALLDGRRPDRLAPAPVVIPRATIRKASVVQDVVPLERVFLPRNQPAAIFNHKVAPFVGLSVRGILWMQGESDADSPEYYLRAFRHLVDMFNEMFEPVDGKLVLVVSQLPPYLYNGLNAFGLAAFNEMLAHACHRVPARAGLVTVYDLSPAFLDRDYYCAALSPYAKREIGRRMSIIARGLIQGDDLPSSAPQPVSMERVGNKWMIDLSPPAVKGHGLQLRQGDSVLKGFSICDANRVFIKAAARVLYGVRVLVWHDEIEDPLSLTYAFSAFNSEANLFGADGIPVLPFRFDLEPSSYLAPMVWADCDRLTDFTWKQPLSRDSLRSKKKDWPGINPLWDITSGRGKLHLTEEVQGYGSADIRLDYWNADDRPPVIDAVVSHASAYPPLDLSAYTGIELTLLNPDHQSKTIQLLLEDANGVVFESPPASVEDAFRQQTLVWGREKLAIDMSRVTRLAFRLIDPAGRGSLVFIRVNFPYRPEEE
;
A
#
# COMPACT_ATOMS: atom_id res chain seq x y z
N ASN A 1 23.52 12.70 15.05
CA ASN A 1 24.52 12.79 13.98
C ASN A 1 23.92 12.28 12.68
N TRP A 2 23.57 13.19 11.78
CA TRP A 2 23.01 12.90 10.44
C TRP A 2 24.08 12.95 9.34
N ASN A 3 25.35 13.10 9.71
CA ASN A 3 26.49 13.14 8.81
C ASN A 3 27.54 12.11 9.24
N SER A 4 27.35 10.84 8.90
CA SER A 4 28.48 9.91 8.81
C SER A 4 28.75 9.69 7.33
N ASP A 5 29.78 10.37 6.84
CA ASP A 5 30.40 10.18 5.53
C ASP A 5 31.07 8.80 5.48
N GLU A 6 30.31 7.77 5.13
CA GLU A 6 30.88 6.50 4.68
C GLU A 6 30.14 6.09 3.40
N VAL A 7 30.53 6.72 2.30
CA VAL A 7 30.39 6.12 0.98
C VAL A 7 31.66 5.32 0.77
N GLU A 8 31.54 4.00 0.91
CA GLU A 8 32.60 3.04 0.62
C GLU A 8 33.21 3.31 -0.77
N SER A 9 34.50 3.64 -0.77
CA SER A 9 35.31 3.64 -1.97
C SER A 9 35.67 2.20 -2.32
N SER A 10 34.92 1.54 -3.19
CA SER A 10 35.44 0.35 -3.87
C SER A 10 36.35 0.82 -5.01
N ARG A 11 37.67 0.70 -4.81
CA ARG A 11 38.66 0.78 -5.89
C ARG A 11 38.43 -0.40 -6.84
N ALA A 12 38.16 -0.11 -8.10
CA ALA A 12 38.47 -0.99 -9.22
C ALA A 12 39.32 -0.18 -10.20
N ASP A 13 40.46 -0.74 -10.58
CA ASP A 13 41.38 -0.18 -11.55
C ASP A 13 40.73 -0.10 -12.96
N ARG A 14 41.07 1.00 -13.64
CA ARG A 14 41.27 1.28 -15.09
C ARG A 14 40.96 0.11 -16.07
N ASP A 15 40.36 0.31 -17.25
CA ASP A 15 40.63 1.33 -18.27
C ASP A 15 39.56 1.29 -19.40
N GLU A 16 39.51 2.35 -20.23
CA GLU A 16 38.92 2.49 -21.59
C GLU A 16 37.40 2.74 -21.81
N GLY A 17 37.10 3.84 -22.51
CA GLY A 17 35.86 4.02 -23.31
C GLY A 17 35.06 5.31 -23.05
N SER A 18 35.53 6.45 -23.56
CA SER A 18 34.88 7.76 -23.46
C SER A 18 33.50 7.83 -24.14
N GLN A 19 32.44 8.12 -23.36
CA GLN A 19 31.37 9.02 -23.81
C GLN A 19 31.02 9.96 -22.64
N SER A 20 31.18 11.25 -22.86
CA SER A 20 30.97 12.29 -21.85
C SER A 20 29.48 12.39 -21.50
N LEU A 21 29.06 11.70 -20.44
CA LEU A 21 27.84 12.07 -19.73
C LEU A 21 28.08 13.47 -19.14
N SER A 22 27.31 14.45 -19.60
CA SER A 22 27.32 15.80 -19.03
C SER A 22 27.16 15.69 -17.53
N SER A 23 28.11 16.23 -16.78
CA SER A 23 28.06 16.25 -15.32
C SER A 23 26.74 16.90 -14.89
N PHE A 24 25.87 16.12 -14.26
CA PHE A 24 24.82 16.69 -13.43
C PHE A 24 25.51 17.62 -12.42
N PRO A 25 25.13 18.91 -12.32
CA PRO A 25 25.66 19.75 -11.26
C PRO A 25 25.31 19.06 -9.93
N LYS A 26 26.35 18.81 -9.11
CA LYS A 26 26.16 18.30 -7.75
C LYS A 26 25.07 19.16 -7.07
N PRO A 27 24.03 18.58 -6.46
CA PRO A 27 23.11 19.36 -5.66
C PRO A 27 23.94 20.11 -4.61
N GLN A 28 23.98 21.43 -4.72
CA GLN A 28 24.59 22.24 -3.68
C GLN A 28 23.66 22.13 -2.47
N ILE A 29 24.04 21.29 -1.50
CA ILE A 29 23.50 21.40 -0.16
C ILE A 29 24.10 22.69 0.42
N VAL A 30 23.39 23.79 0.22
CA VAL A 30 23.71 25.05 0.87
C VAL A 30 23.15 24.98 2.29
N ALA A 31 23.89 24.35 3.19
CA ALA A 31 23.78 24.65 4.61
C ALA A 31 24.60 25.92 4.85
N LEU A 32 23.99 27.10 4.68
CA LEU A 32 24.56 28.33 5.22
C LEU A 32 24.49 28.24 6.75
N LEU A 33 25.52 27.62 7.33
CA LEU A 33 25.81 27.66 8.76
C LEU A 33 26.67 28.88 9.13
N ASP A 34 26.80 29.84 8.23
CA ASP A 34 27.46 31.09 8.51
C ASP A 34 26.57 32.24 8.01
N GLY A 35 26.19 33.12 8.93
CA GLY A 35 25.15 34.14 8.78
C GLY A 35 25.50 35.30 7.84
N ARG A 36 25.93 34.99 6.61
CA ARG A 36 26.07 35.99 5.55
C ARG A 36 24.72 36.24 4.90
N ARG A 37 24.19 37.42 5.18
CA ARG A 37 23.00 37.97 4.53
C ARG A 37 23.32 38.18 3.04
N PRO A 38 22.45 37.76 2.10
CA PRO A 38 22.50 38.29 0.74
C PRO A 38 22.18 39.79 0.77
N ASP A 39 22.88 40.56 -0.06
CA ASP A 39 22.72 42.00 -0.16
C ASP A 39 21.31 42.37 -0.67
N ARG A 40 20.35 42.60 0.24
CA ARG A 40 19.08 43.28 -0.05
C ARG A 40 18.84 44.37 1.00
N LEU A 41 18.54 45.58 0.52
CA LEU A 41 18.36 46.82 1.29
C LEU A 41 16.96 47.01 1.90
N ALA A 42 16.13 45.96 2.01
CA ALA A 42 14.79 46.06 2.60
C ALA A 42 14.58 44.98 3.69
N PRO A 43 13.95 45.32 4.84
CA PRO A 43 13.62 44.34 5.87
C PRO A 43 12.58 43.34 5.35
N ALA A 44 12.87 42.05 5.48
CA ALA A 44 11.90 40.99 5.20
C ALA A 44 10.73 41.08 6.20
N PRO A 45 9.48 40.85 5.77
CA PRO A 45 8.34 40.82 6.68
C PRO A 45 8.49 39.64 7.64
N VAL A 46 8.57 39.93 8.93
CA VAL A 46 8.51 38.93 10.00
C VAL A 46 7.04 38.51 10.14
N VAL A 47 6.67 37.35 9.62
CA VAL A 47 5.34 36.78 9.82
C VAL A 47 5.31 36.10 11.19
N ILE A 48 4.65 36.74 12.17
CA ILE A 48 4.34 36.13 13.47
C ILE A 48 2.86 35.73 13.47
N PRO A 49 2.50 34.47 13.20
CA PRO A 49 1.11 34.04 13.32
C PRO A 49 0.71 34.03 14.80
N ARG A 50 -0.23 34.91 15.19
CA ARG A 50 -0.89 34.84 16.50
C ARG A 50 -1.98 33.77 16.46
N ALA A 51 -1.76 32.64 17.13
CA ALA A 51 -2.79 31.62 17.30
C ALA A 51 -3.94 32.18 18.17
N THR A 52 -5.15 32.26 17.61
CA THR A 52 -6.36 32.58 18.37
C THR A 52 -7.00 31.26 18.80
N ILE A 53 -6.72 30.83 20.04
CA ILE A 53 -7.28 29.59 20.59
C ILE A 53 -8.76 29.83 20.91
N ARG A 54 -9.67 29.24 20.15
CA ARG A 54 -11.07 29.07 20.59
C ARG A 54 -11.11 27.84 21.49
N LYS A 55 -11.38 28.04 22.78
CA LYS A 55 -11.60 26.95 23.75
C LYS A 55 -12.90 26.21 23.37
N ALA A 56 -12.77 24.99 22.85
CA ALA A 56 -13.85 24.01 22.92
C ALA A 56 -13.68 23.22 24.22
N SER A 57 -14.74 23.15 25.02
CA SER A 57 -14.78 22.39 26.26
C SER A 57 -14.99 20.90 25.94
N VAL A 58 -13.89 20.15 25.87
CA VAL A 58 -13.92 18.69 25.97
C VAL A 58 -13.26 18.35 27.30
N VAL A 59 -13.98 17.62 28.15
CA VAL A 59 -13.45 17.08 29.41
C VAL A 59 -12.36 16.07 29.04
N GLN A 60 -11.11 16.47 29.19
CA GLN A 60 -9.95 15.58 29.07
C GLN A 60 -9.55 15.11 30.46
N ASP A 61 -9.38 13.80 30.63
CA ASP A 61 -8.59 13.26 31.73
C ASP A 61 -7.21 13.91 31.67
N VAL A 62 -6.89 14.66 32.73
CA VAL A 62 -5.66 15.45 32.82
C VAL A 62 -4.50 14.51 33.12
N VAL A 63 -3.94 13.91 32.07
CA VAL A 63 -2.58 13.37 32.11
C VAL A 63 -1.64 14.58 32.07
N PRO A 64 -0.74 14.78 33.04
CA PRO A 64 0.23 15.87 32.98
C PRO A 64 1.11 15.67 31.75
N LEU A 65 0.89 16.48 30.71
CA LEU A 65 1.80 16.60 29.59
C LEU A 65 3.04 17.36 30.09
N GLU A 66 4.00 16.67 30.71
CA GLU A 66 5.40 17.12 30.64
C GLU A 66 5.85 17.01 29.19
N ARG A 67 5.41 17.95 28.34
CA ARG A 67 6.00 18.15 27.02
C ARG A 67 7.34 18.84 27.25
N VAL A 68 8.40 18.04 27.24
CA VAL A 68 9.78 18.53 27.17
C VAL A 68 9.87 19.56 26.04
N PHE A 69 10.26 20.79 26.37
CA PHE A 69 10.43 21.87 25.40
C PHE A 69 11.57 21.52 24.44
N LEU A 70 11.23 21.13 23.21
CA LEU A 70 12.18 20.88 22.15
C LEU A 70 12.14 22.05 21.17
N PRO A 71 13.20 22.88 21.06
CA PRO A 71 13.24 24.04 20.16
C PRO A 71 12.86 23.73 18.70
N ARG A 72 13.20 22.52 18.23
CA ARG A 72 12.86 22.04 16.87
C ARG A 72 11.37 21.78 16.63
N ASN A 73 10.58 21.58 17.69
CA ASN A 73 9.15 21.28 17.60
C ASN A 73 8.29 22.51 17.88
N GLN A 74 8.89 23.71 17.95
CA GLN A 74 8.13 24.95 18.02
C GLN A 74 7.47 25.23 16.66
N PRO A 75 6.22 25.73 16.64
CA PRO A 75 5.58 26.17 15.40
C PRO A 75 6.48 27.11 14.61
N ALA A 76 6.57 26.89 13.30
CA ALA A 76 7.38 27.65 12.34
C ALA A 76 8.91 27.67 12.58
N ALA A 77 9.47 27.03 13.61
CA ALA A 77 10.92 27.08 13.86
C ALA A 77 11.73 26.48 12.69
N ILE A 78 11.35 25.30 12.20
CA ILE A 78 12.02 24.69 11.03
C ILE A 78 11.90 25.59 9.81
N PHE A 79 10.71 26.14 9.56
CA PHE A 79 10.48 27.05 8.45
C PHE A 79 11.39 28.30 8.52
N ASN A 80 11.41 28.99 9.66
CA ASN A 80 12.22 30.20 9.86
C ASN A 80 13.72 29.93 9.73
N HIS A 81 14.19 28.76 10.15
CA HIS A 81 15.60 28.42 10.10
C HIS A 81 16.07 27.80 8.77
N LYS A 82 15.17 27.14 8.01
CA LYS A 82 15.55 26.33 6.84
C LYS A 82 14.95 26.81 5.52
N VAL A 83 13.85 27.57 5.55
CA VAL A 83 13.13 27.97 4.33
C VAL A 83 13.12 29.49 4.17
N ALA A 84 12.79 30.23 5.22
CA ALA A 84 12.74 31.69 5.20
C ALA A 84 14.04 32.39 4.72
N PRO A 85 15.26 31.88 4.97
CA PRO A 85 16.48 32.49 4.43
C PRO A 85 16.57 32.49 2.89
N PHE A 86 15.75 31.70 2.20
CA PHE A 86 15.73 31.59 0.75
C PHE A 86 14.65 32.45 0.07
N VAL A 87 14.00 33.38 0.80
CA VAL A 87 13.06 34.33 0.19
C VAL A 87 13.75 35.13 -0.92
N GLY A 88 13.10 35.23 -2.08
CA GLY A 88 13.61 35.85 -3.29
C GLY A 88 14.56 34.97 -4.11
N LEU A 89 14.82 33.73 -3.69
CA LEU A 89 15.62 32.80 -4.48
C LEU A 89 14.85 32.42 -5.74
N SER A 90 15.52 32.50 -6.89
CA SER A 90 14.97 31.97 -8.12
C SER A 90 14.99 30.45 -8.10
N VAL A 91 13.81 29.83 -8.15
CA VAL A 91 13.66 28.37 -8.15
C VAL A 91 12.74 27.93 -9.28
N ARG A 92 13.01 26.76 -9.85
CA ARG A 92 12.12 26.17 -10.85
C ARG A 92 10.99 25.38 -10.23
N GLY A 93 11.22 24.75 -9.08
CA GLY A 93 10.20 23.96 -8.40
C GLY A 93 10.62 23.41 -7.05
N ILE A 94 9.69 22.73 -6.41
CA ILE A 94 9.79 22.15 -5.07
C ILE A 94 9.41 20.67 -5.14
N LEU A 95 10.21 19.82 -4.50
CA LEU A 95 9.88 18.43 -4.24
C LEU A 95 9.36 18.31 -2.80
N TRP A 96 8.16 17.78 -2.63
CA TRP A 96 7.48 17.70 -1.34
C TRP A 96 7.11 16.26 -0.99
N MET A 97 7.62 15.80 0.15
CA MET A 97 7.26 14.51 0.76
C MET A 97 7.21 14.72 2.26
N GLN A 98 6.00 14.84 2.79
CA GLN A 98 5.71 14.97 4.21
C GLN A 98 4.23 14.66 4.42
N GLY A 99 3.88 14.17 5.60
CA GLY A 99 2.49 14.02 6.03
C GLY A 99 2.29 12.94 7.10
N GLU A 100 3.31 12.15 7.37
CA GLU A 100 3.28 10.97 8.25
C GLU A 100 2.78 11.29 9.67
N SER A 101 3.09 12.49 10.17
CA SER A 101 2.65 12.95 11.50
C SER A 101 1.23 13.52 11.52
N ASP A 102 0.64 13.75 10.36
CA ASP A 102 -0.69 14.35 10.16
C ASP A 102 -1.64 13.38 9.41
N ALA A 103 -1.23 12.12 9.25
CA ALA A 103 -1.95 11.11 8.47
C ALA A 103 -3.38 10.85 9.00
N ASP A 104 -3.64 11.16 10.27
CA ASP A 104 -4.94 11.07 10.94
C ASP A 104 -5.82 12.32 10.77
N SER A 105 -5.31 13.37 10.11
CA SER A 105 -5.93 14.68 10.04
C SER A 105 -5.95 15.24 8.60
N PRO A 106 -6.49 14.51 7.60
CA PRO A 106 -6.40 14.89 6.19
C PRO A 106 -7.06 16.25 5.87
N GLU A 107 -8.17 16.61 6.51
CA GLU A 107 -8.85 17.89 6.26
C GLU A 107 -8.03 19.08 6.77
N TYR A 108 -7.34 18.90 7.90
CA TYR A 108 -6.41 19.89 8.40
C TYR A 108 -5.22 20.02 7.46
N TYR A 109 -4.63 18.90 7.05
CA TYR A 109 -3.50 18.88 6.14
C TYR A 109 -3.82 19.58 4.83
N LEU A 110 -4.97 19.30 4.22
CA LEU A 110 -5.41 19.93 2.97
C LEU A 110 -5.42 21.46 3.07
N ARG A 111 -5.92 22.02 4.19
CA ARG A 111 -5.92 23.47 4.41
C ARG A 111 -4.51 24.01 4.60
N ALA A 112 -3.71 23.35 5.44
CA ALA A 112 -2.33 23.75 5.71
C ALA A 112 -1.46 23.70 4.45
N PHE A 113 -1.61 22.66 3.64
CA PHE A 113 -0.88 22.45 2.40
C PHE A 113 -1.19 23.53 1.36
N ARG A 114 -2.46 23.94 1.23
CA ARG A 114 -2.83 25.07 0.35
C ARG A 114 -2.12 26.36 0.76
N HIS A 115 -2.18 26.71 2.06
CA HIS A 115 -1.48 27.90 2.58
C HIS A 115 0.04 27.81 2.42
N LEU A 116 0.61 26.62 2.56
CA LEU A 116 2.04 26.39 2.34
C LEU A 116 2.44 26.67 0.89
N VAL A 117 1.63 26.22 -0.08
CA VAL A 117 1.91 26.47 -1.51
C VAL A 117 1.72 27.94 -1.88
N ASP A 118 0.69 28.60 -1.34
CA ASP A 118 0.51 30.05 -1.51
C ASP A 118 1.73 30.82 -0.99
N MET A 119 2.20 30.46 0.20
CA MET A 119 3.40 31.05 0.78
C MET A 119 4.64 30.76 -0.08
N PHE A 120 4.81 29.57 -0.63
CA PHE A 120 5.93 29.29 -1.54
C PHE A 120 5.88 30.13 -2.82
N ASN A 121 4.69 30.35 -3.38
CA ASN A 121 4.51 31.23 -4.53
C ASN A 121 4.84 32.71 -4.22
N GLU A 122 4.63 33.16 -2.97
CA GLU A 122 5.00 34.50 -2.52
C GLU A 122 6.49 34.63 -2.21
N MET A 123 7.10 33.57 -1.66
CA MET A 123 8.49 33.59 -1.19
C MET A 123 9.51 33.47 -2.31
N PHE A 124 9.25 32.63 -3.33
CA PHE A 124 10.23 32.28 -4.35
C PHE A 124 9.95 32.97 -5.68
N GLU A 125 11.01 33.21 -6.45
CA GLU A 125 10.88 33.79 -7.80
C GLU A 125 10.87 32.63 -8.84
N PRO A 126 9.72 32.29 -9.46
CA PRO A 126 9.65 31.17 -10.39
C PRO A 126 10.38 31.47 -11.71
N VAL A 127 11.35 30.63 -12.08
CA VAL A 127 12.16 30.82 -13.30
C VAL A 127 11.30 30.93 -14.57
N ASP A 128 10.26 30.10 -14.66
CA ASP A 128 9.43 29.95 -15.86
C ASP A 128 8.01 30.51 -15.64
N GLY A 129 7.88 31.54 -14.77
CA GLY A 129 6.63 32.25 -14.48
C GLY A 129 5.61 31.52 -13.60
N LYS A 130 5.76 30.20 -13.40
CA LYS A 130 5.01 29.42 -12.42
C LYS A 130 5.91 28.42 -11.70
N LEU A 131 5.66 28.23 -10.41
CA LEU A 131 6.34 27.22 -9.61
C LEU A 131 5.88 25.81 -10.02
N VAL A 132 6.83 24.89 -10.17
CA VAL A 132 6.56 23.46 -10.28
C VAL A 132 6.54 22.82 -8.90
N LEU A 133 5.55 21.97 -8.63
CA LEU A 133 5.43 21.25 -7.36
C LEU A 133 5.29 19.76 -7.63
N VAL A 134 6.20 18.95 -7.10
CA VAL A 134 6.07 17.50 -7.17
C VAL A 134 5.83 16.95 -5.78
N VAL A 135 4.69 16.31 -5.59
CA VAL A 135 4.25 15.74 -4.32
C VAL A 135 4.45 14.23 -4.37
N SER A 136 4.91 13.62 -3.27
CA SER A 136 4.86 12.16 -3.09
C SER A 136 3.64 11.78 -2.25
N GLN A 137 3.02 10.66 -2.58
CA GLN A 137 2.22 9.92 -1.60
C GLN A 137 3.11 9.45 -0.45
N LEU A 138 2.47 9.19 0.69
CA LEU A 138 3.11 8.52 1.81
C LEU A 138 3.25 7.02 1.53
N PRO A 139 4.35 6.39 1.97
CA PRO A 139 4.57 4.96 1.78
C PRO A 139 3.65 4.12 2.68
N PRO A 140 3.36 2.86 2.29
CA PRO A 140 2.70 1.87 3.13
C PRO A 140 3.40 1.75 4.49
N TYR A 141 2.62 1.94 5.56
CA TYR A 141 3.09 1.83 6.93
C TYR A 141 1.90 1.61 7.87
N LEU A 142 2.13 0.98 9.02
CA LEU A 142 1.11 0.80 10.05
C LEU A 142 1.01 2.05 10.94
N TYR A 143 0.29 3.07 10.45
CA TYR A 143 0.10 4.32 11.19
C TYR A 143 -0.79 4.12 12.41
N ASN A 144 -0.32 4.58 13.58
CA ASN A 144 -1.05 4.43 14.82
C ASN A 144 -2.42 5.12 14.76
N GLY A 145 -3.46 4.40 15.17
CA GLY A 145 -4.83 4.92 15.22
C GLY A 145 -5.56 4.93 13.87
N LEU A 146 -4.91 4.51 12.78
CA LEU A 146 -5.57 4.34 11.49
C LEU A 146 -5.97 2.87 11.27
N ASN A 147 -7.11 2.69 10.60
CA ASN A 147 -7.53 1.39 10.09
C ASN A 147 -6.87 1.09 8.73
N ALA A 148 -7.29 -0.01 8.09
CA ALA A 148 -6.79 -0.43 6.78
C ALA A 148 -6.92 0.61 5.67
N PHE A 149 -7.73 1.66 5.84
CA PHE A 149 -8.06 2.62 4.79
C PHE A 149 -7.64 4.05 5.10
N GLY A 150 -7.23 4.35 6.34
CA GLY A 150 -6.86 5.71 6.75
C GLY A 150 -5.72 6.31 5.92
N LEU A 151 -4.66 5.53 5.67
CA LEU A 151 -3.56 5.97 4.80
C LEU A 151 -4.02 6.19 3.35
N ALA A 152 -4.91 5.34 2.83
CA ALA A 152 -5.44 5.48 1.48
C ALA A 152 -6.24 6.78 1.34
N ALA A 153 -7.08 7.10 2.33
CA ALA A 153 -7.81 8.37 2.40
C ALA A 153 -6.87 9.58 2.47
N PHE A 154 -5.79 9.51 3.26
CA PHE A 154 -4.79 10.58 3.29
C PHE A 154 -4.07 10.76 1.94
N ASN A 155 -3.68 9.65 1.30
CA ASN A 155 -3.03 9.67 0.00
C ASN A 155 -3.96 10.13 -1.14
N GLU A 156 -5.26 9.85 -1.05
CA GLU A 156 -6.30 10.40 -1.92
C GLU A 156 -6.47 11.92 -1.70
N MET A 157 -6.44 12.38 -0.44
CA MET A 157 -6.42 13.81 -0.11
C MET A 157 -5.20 14.51 -0.71
N LEU A 158 -4.00 13.90 -0.67
CA LEU A 158 -2.81 14.47 -1.32
C LEU A 158 -3.00 14.63 -2.84
N ALA A 159 -3.66 13.67 -3.50
CA ALA A 159 -4.01 13.79 -4.91
C ALA A 159 -4.98 14.95 -5.16
N HIS A 160 -6.04 15.04 -4.35
CA HIS A 160 -6.98 16.16 -4.42
C HIS A 160 -6.29 17.51 -4.18
N ALA A 161 -5.40 17.59 -3.20
CA ALA A 161 -4.62 18.78 -2.89
C ALA A 161 -3.76 19.19 -4.10
N CYS A 162 -3.02 18.22 -4.67
CA CYS A 162 -2.18 18.40 -5.85
C CYS A 162 -2.97 18.94 -7.05
N HIS A 163 -4.19 18.45 -7.30
CA HIS A 163 -5.05 18.94 -8.39
C HIS A 163 -5.64 20.34 -8.16
N ARG A 164 -5.62 20.86 -6.92
CA ARG A 164 -6.31 22.11 -6.55
C ARG A 164 -5.36 23.25 -6.19
N VAL A 165 -4.07 22.99 -5.99
CA VAL A 165 -3.11 24.03 -5.64
C VAL A 165 -2.81 24.97 -6.82
N PRO A 166 -2.52 26.26 -6.57
CA PRO A 166 -2.20 27.23 -7.61
C PRO A 166 -0.74 27.09 -8.09
N ALA A 167 -0.34 25.90 -8.50
CA ALA A 167 1.00 25.58 -9.02
C ALA A 167 0.91 24.58 -10.18
N ARG A 168 1.98 24.44 -10.97
CA ARG A 168 2.09 23.31 -11.91
C ARG A 168 2.49 22.08 -11.10
N ALA A 169 1.49 21.32 -10.66
CA ALA A 169 1.68 20.23 -9.71
C ALA A 169 1.53 18.84 -10.33
N GLY A 170 2.31 17.89 -9.81
CA GLY A 170 2.22 16.47 -10.16
C GLY A 170 2.43 15.60 -8.92
N LEU A 171 1.86 14.39 -8.95
CA LEU A 171 1.92 13.45 -7.83
C LEU A 171 2.74 12.21 -8.22
N VAL A 172 3.50 11.67 -7.27
CA VAL A 172 4.23 10.41 -7.39
C VAL A 172 3.61 9.38 -6.43
N THR A 173 3.30 8.21 -6.95
CA THR A 173 2.89 7.03 -6.17
C THR A 173 4.12 6.26 -5.70
N VAL A 174 4.03 5.62 -4.53
CA VAL A 174 5.16 4.90 -3.90
C VAL A 174 4.77 3.56 -3.28
N TYR A 175 3.51 3.13 -3.45
CA TYR A 175 2.97 1.98 -2.73
C TYR A 175 3.51 0.62 -3.20
N ASP A 176 4.11 0.56 -4.38
CA ASP A 176 4.78 -0.62 -4.91
C ASP A 176 6.22 -0.77 -4.40
N LEU A 177 6.79 0.31 -3.87
CA LEU A 177 8.16 0.30 -3.39
C LEU A 177 8.24 -0.54 -2.12
N SER A 178 9.32 -1.31 -2.02
CA SER A 178 9.56 -2.12 -0.83
C SER A 178 9.51 -1.24 0.43
N PRO A 179 8.66 -1.60 1.42
CA PRO A 179 8.63 -0.93 2.73
C PRO A 179 9.85 -1.33 3.60
N ALA A 180 10.83 -2.05 3.03
CA ALA A 180 12.09 -2.31 3.68
C ALA A 180 12.76 -1.01 4.15
N PHE A 181 13.41 -1.10 5.30
CA PHE A 181 13.99 0.02 6.03
C PHE A 181 15.40 -0.31 6.47
N LEU A 182 16.12 0.71 6.95
CA LEU A 182 17.42 0.50 7.56
C LEU A 182 17.25 -0.09 8.97
N ASP A 183 17.65 -1.34 9.14
CA ASP A 183 17.71 -2.00 10.44
C ASP A 183 19.15 -1.96 11.01
N ARG A 184 19.26 -1.71 12.32
CA ARG A 184 20.52 -1.81 13.09
C ARG A 184 20.21 -2.52 14.38
N ASP A 185 21.16 -3.21 15.00
CA ASP A 185 20.92 -4.13 16.14
C ASP A 185 20.03 -3.62 17.29
N TYR A 186 19.98 -2.30 17.50
CA TYR A 186 19.22 -1.64 18.56
C TYR A 186 18.15 -0.66 18.04
N TYR A 187 17.93 -0.56 16.73
CA TYR A 187 17.06 0.47 16.15
C TYR A 187 16.40 0.02 14.84
N CYS A 188 15.08 0.18 14.77
CA CYS A 188 14.25 -0.02 13.59
C CYS A 188 13.71 1.33 13.12
N ALA A 189 13.99 1.69 11.85
CA ALA A 189 13.56 2.94 11.23
C ALA A 189 12.46 2.72 10.17
N ALA A 190 11.45 1.90 10.48
CA ALA A 190 10.49 1.39 9.48
C ALA A 190 9.70 2.47 8.73
N LEU A 191 9.46 3.64 9.33
CA LEU A 191 8.73 4.74 8.68
C LEU A 191 9.55 5.43 7.57
N SER A 192 10.88 5.25 7.54
CA SER A 192 11.76 5.84 6.54
C SER A 192 12.12 4.81 5.47
N PRO A 193 11.40 4.77 4.32
CA PRO A 193 11.64 3.76 3.30
C PRO A 193 13.08 3.84 2.77
N TYR A 194 13.68 2.69 2.52
CA TYR A 194 15.03 2.60 1.94
C TYR A 194 15.05 3.03 0.47
N ALA A 195 13.91 2.94 -0.23
CA ALA A 195 13.76 3.21 -1.66
C ALA A 195 13.85 4.70 -2.08
N LYS A 196 14.57 5.55 -1.33
CA LYS A 196 14.69 7.01 -1.60
C LYS A 196 15.23 7.34 -2.98
N ARG A 197 16.14 6.50 -3.52
CA ARG A 197 16.68 6.66 -4.88
C ARG A 197 15.58 6.57 -5.93
N GLU A 198 14.67 5.61 -5.78
CA GLU A 198 13.58 5.39 -6.72
C GLU A 198 12.51 6.47 -6.60
N ILE A 199 12.17 6.91 -5.38
CA ILE A 199 11.29 8.06 -5.14
C ILE A 199 11.85 9.30 -5.84
N GLY A 200 13.15 9.59 -5.66
CA GLY A 200 13.83 10.71 -6.32
C GLY A 200 13.84 10.59 -7.85
N ARG A 201 14.02 9.37 -8.38
CA ARG A 201 13.92 9.09 -9.84
C ARG A 201 12.53 9.45 -10.36
N ARG A 202 11.47 8.97 -9.71
CA ARG A 202 10.07 9.27 -10.10
C ARG A 202 9.77 10.75 -10.02
N MET A 203 10.17 11.42 -8.94
CA MET A 203 10.00 12.86 -8.79
C MET A 203 10.72 13.65 -9.89
N SER A 204 11.92 13.22 -10.28
CA SER A 204 12.68 13.83 -11.39
C SER A 204 11.94 13.68 -12.73
N ILE A 205 11.37 12.52 -13.01
CA ILE A 205 10.57 12.29 -14.23
C ILE A 205 9.36 13.23 -14.26
N ILE A 206 8.59 13.27 -13.17
CA ILE A 206 7.41 14.14 -13.06
C ILE A 206 7.78 15.62 -13.18
N ALA A 207 8.85 16.06 -12.50
CA ALA A 207 9.35 17.42 -12.61
C ALA A 207 9.70 17.78 -14.06
N ARG A 208 10.43 16.90 -14.76
CA ARG A 208 10.76 17.11 -16.18
C ARG A 208 9.52 17.18 -17.06
N GLY A 209 8.54 16.31 -16.85
CA GLY A 209 7.25 16.36 -17.56
C GLY A 209 6.52 17.68 -17.36
N LEU A 210 6.51 18.22 -16.13
CA LEU A 210 5.88 19.51 -15.79
C LEU A 210 6.63 20.74 -16.34
N ILE A 211 7.94 20.64 -16.53
CA ILE A 211 8.80 21.74 -17.01
C ILE A 211 8.87 21.76 -18.54
N GLN A 212 9.17 20.61 -19.15
CA GLN A 212 9.53 20.49 -20.56
C GLN A 212 8.30 20.33 -21.47
N GLY A 213 7.21 19.71 -20.97
CA GLY A 213 5.94 19.60 -21.69
C GLY A 213 5.85 18.50 -22.76
N ASP A 214 6.82 17.56 -22.81
CA ASP A 214 6.94 16.53 -23.85
C ASP A 214 6.29 15.16 -23.46
N ASP A 215 6.68 14.07 -24.14
CA ASP A 215 6.29 12.65 -23.93
C ASP A 215 6.57 12.09 -22.52
N LEU A 216 6.99 12.93 -21.56
CA LEU A 216 7.16 12.54 -20.16
C LEU A 216 5.88 12.75 -19.35
N PRO A 217 5.62 11.89 -18.36
CA PRO A 217 4.46 12.02 -17.49
C PRO A 217 4.61 13.23 -16.57
N SER A 218 3.51 13.96 -16.38
CA SER A 218 3.43 15.11 -15.47
C SER A 218 2.79 14.76 -14.13
N SER A 219 2.31 13.52 -13.97
CA SER A 219 1.83 12.95 -12.71
C SER A 219 1.82 11.42 -12.84
N ALA A 220 1.60 10.70 -11.74
CA ALA A 220 1.24 9.29 -11.78
C ALA A 220 -0.01 9.08 -12.67
N PRO A 221 -0.09 7.97 -13.42
CA PRO A 221 -1.26 7.65 -14.23
C PRO A 221 -2.54 7.70 -13.40
N GLN A 222 -3.58 8.35 -13.91
CA GLN A 222 -4.84 8.55 -13.21
C GLN A 222 -6.03 8.40 -14.17
N PRO A 223 -7.19 7.93 -13.69
CA PRO A 223 -8.38 7.81 -14.54
C PRO A 223 -8.77 9.15 -15.18
N VAL A 224 -9.14 9.10 -16.46
CA VAL A 224 -9.66 10.23 -17.24
C VAL A 224 -11.18 10.22 -17.24
N SER A 225 -11.76 9.05 -17.45
CA SER A 225 -13.21 8.82 -17.38
C SER A 225 -13.50 7.39 -16.96
N MET A 226 -14.72 7.17 -16.49
CA MET A 226 -15.23 5.83 -16.18
C MET A 226 -16.66 5.73 -16.68
N GLU A 227 -17.01 4.61 -17.28
CA GLU A 227 -18.36 4.35 -17.77
C GLU A 227 -18.77 2.92 -17.42
N ARG A 228 -20.06 2.73 -17.15
CA ARG A 228 -20.64 1.40 -16.91
C ARG A 228 -21.02 0.77 -18.25
N VAL A 229 -20.54 -0.44 -18.52
CA VAL A 229 -20.79 -1.21 -19.73
C VAL A 229 -21.37 -2.57 -19.34
N GLY A 230 -22.71 -2.69 -19.37
CA GLY A 230 -23.40 -3.85 -18.80
C GLY A 230 -23.19 -3.93 -17.29
N ASN A 231 -22.77 -5.10 -16.80
CA ASN A 231 -22.44 -5.35 -15.39
C ASN A 231 -20.97 -5.05 -15.03
N LYS A 232 -20.30 -4.17 -15.79
CA LYS A 232 -18.86 -3.90 -15.65
C LYS A 232 -18.56 -2.42 -15.68
N TRP A 233 -17.45 -2.04 -15.09
CA TRP A 233 -16.88 -0.71 -15.24
C TRP A 233 -15.75 -0.72 -16.27
N MET A 234 -15.80 0.22 -17.20
CA MET A 234 -14.73 0.56 -18.12
C MET A 234 -14.06 1.84 -17.64
N ILE A 235 -12.76 1.76 -17.37
CA ILE A 235 -11.95 2.88 -16.89
C ILE A 235 -11.02 3.30 -18.03
N ASP A 236 -11.10 4.57 -18.43
CA ASP A 236 -10.22 5.15 -19.42
C ASP A 236 -9.01 5.79 -18.76
N LEU A 237 -7.82 5.30 -19.11
CA LEU A 237 -6.50 5.79 -18.69
C LEU A 237 -5.74 6.27 -19.93
N SER A 238 -6.44 6.92 -20.86
CA SER A 238 -5.90 7.36 -22.16
C SER A 238 -4.91 8.55 -22.03
N PRO A 239 -4.28 9.04 -23.12
CA PRO A 239 -2.94 9.68 -23.16
C PRO A 239 -2.54 10.86 -22.26
N PRO A 240 -3.38 11.61 -21.52
CA PRO A 240 -2.83 12.38 -20.40
C PRO A 240 -2.24 11.50 -19.29
N ALA A 241 -2.70 10.24 -19.14
CA ALA A 241 -2.33 9.36 -18.04
C ALA A 241 -1.18 8.39 -18.35
N VAL A 242 -0.97 8.01 -19.62
CA VAL A 242 -0.06 6.91 -19.99
C VAL A 242 0.78 7.24 -21.23
N LYS A 243 1.54 8.33 -21.15
CA LYS A 243 2.56 8.67 -22.16
C LYS A 243 3.62 7.55 -22.25
N GLY A 244 4.22 7.35 -23.43
CA GLY A 244 5.21 6.29 -23.68
C GLY A 244 4.62 5.03 -24.32
N HIS A 245 4.27 4.03 -23.51
CA HIS A 245 4.02 2.63 -23.95
C HIS A 245 2.76 1.96 -23.36
N GLY A 246 1.77 2.73 -22.91
CA GLY A 246 0.54 2.15 -22.36
C GLY A 246 0.70 1.53 -20.96
N LEU A 247 -0.39 0.96 -20.46
CA LEU A 247 -0.51 0.31 -19.17
C LEU A 247 0.11 -1.08 -19.22
N GLN A 248 0.82 -1.42 -18.16
CA GLN A 248 1.47 -2.70 -18.00
C GLN A 248 1.22 -3.22 -16.59
N LEU A 249 1.31 -4.54 -16.42
CA LEU A 249 1.35 -5.13 -15.09
C LEU A 249 2.78 -5.02 -14.53
N ARG A 250 2.90 -5.18 -13.22
CA ARG A 250 4.20 -5.39 -12.58
C ARG A 250 4.94 -6.52 -13.31
N GLN A 251 6.25 -6.39 -13.47
CA GLN A 251 7.06 -7.42 -14.11
C GLN A 251 6.88 -8.77 -13.41
N GLY A 252 6.52 -9.79 -14.19
CA GLY A 252 6.26 -11.15 -13.70
C GLY A 252 4.79 -11.46 -13.41
N ASP A 253 3.93 -10.44 -13.31
CA ASP A 253 2.51 -10.64 -13.06
C ASP A 253 1.74 -10.87 -14.38
N SER A 254 0.82 -11.83 -14.36
CA SER A 254 -0.06 -12.18 -15.48
C SER A 254 -1.52 -11.76 -15.26
N VAL A 255 -1.91 -11.53 -14.00
CA VAL A 255 -3.28 -11.22 -13.57
C VAL A 255 -3.30 -9.81 -12.97
N LEU A 256 -4.23 -8.99 -13.44
CA LEU A 256 -4.44 -7.64 -12.89
C LEU A 256 -5.15 -7.72 -11.53
N LYS A 257 -4.59 -7.08 -10.51
CA LYS A 257 -5.08 -7.06 -9.13
C LYS A 257 -5.20 -5.65 -8.57
N GLY A 258 -5.86 -5.54 -7.41
CA GLY A 258 -5.97 -4.30 -6.64
C GLY A 258 -7.28 -3.55 -6.82
N PHE A 259 -8.25 -4.10 -7.57
CA PHE A 259 -9.58 -3.52 -7.71
C PHE A 259 -10.56 -4.11 -6.69
N SER A 260 -11.45 -3.26 -6.20
CA SER A 260 -12.65 -3.66 -5.46
C SER A 260 -13.88 -2.97 -6.04
N ILE A 261 -15.03 -3.62 -5.99
CA ILE A 261 -16.30 -3.16 -6.57
C ILE A 261 -17.43 -3.38 -5.55
N CYS A 262 -18.49 -2.60 -5.64
CA CYS A 262 -19.69 -2.78 -4.81
C CYS A 262 -20.97 -2.59 -5.62
N ASP A 263 -22.07 -3.11 -5.09
CA ASP A 263 -23.45 -2.92 -5.53
C ASP A 263 -24.14 -1.85 -4.66
N ALA A 264 -25.48 -1.87 -4.62
CA ALA A 264 -26.29 -0.98 -3.78
C ALA A 264 -25.98 -1.07 -2.27
N ASN A 265 -25.45 -2.19 -1.78
CA ASN A 265 -25.09 -2.38 -0.37
C ASN A 265 -23.82 -1.62 0.03
N ARG A 266 -23.09 -1.05 -0.95
CA ARG A 266 -21.88 -0.24 -0.71
C ARG A 266 -20.78 -0.98 0.08
N VAL A 267 -20.77 -2.31 0.00
CA VAL A 267 -19.69 -3.16 0.55
C VAL A 267 -18.70 -3.47 -0.56
N PHE A 268 -17.48 -2.96 -0.44
CA PHE A 268 -16.42 -3.16 -1.42
C PHE A 268 -15.74 -4.51 -1.23
N ILE A 269 -15.92 -5.39 -2.20
CA ILE A 269 -15.30 -6.71 -2.30
C ILE A 269 -14.27 -6.73 -3.44
N LYS A 270 -13.32 -7.66 -3.39
CA LYS A 270 -12.30 -7.85 -4.44
C LYS A 270 -12.96 -8.06 -5.80
N ALA A 271 -12.47 -7.39 -6.84
CA ALA A 271 -13.00 -7.47 -8.20
C ALA A 271 -11.98 -8.10 -9.17
N ALA A 272 -12.49 -8.77 -10.20
CA ALA A 272 -11.71 -9.16 -11.35
C ALA A 272 -11.49 -7.96 -12.28
N ALA A 273 -10.35 -7.92 -12.95
CA ALA A 273 -10.03 -6.84 -13.87
C ALA A 273 -9.15 -7.30 -15.04
N ARG A 274 -9.21 -6.56 -16.15
CA ARG A 274 -8.39 -6.81 -17.33
C ARG A 274 -7.99 -5.51 -18.03
N VAL A 275 -6.73 -5.39 -18.41
CA VAL A 275 -6.25 -4.30 -19.28
C VAL A 275 -6.71 -4.55 -20.73
N LEU A 276 -7.28 -3.54 -21.35
CA LEU A 276 -7.72 -3.53 -22.75
C LEU A 276 -6.90 -2.52 -23.55
N TYR A 277 -6.30 -3.00 -24.65
CA TYR A 277 -5.53 -2.19 -25.61
C TYR A 277 -4.41 -1.35 -24.99
N GLY A 278 -3.96 -1.70 -23.77
CA GLY A 278 -2.93 -0.96 -23.03
C GLY A 278 -3.36 0.43 -22.55
N VAL A 279 -4.64 0.79 -22.58
CA VAL A 279 -5.10 2.16 -22.19
C VAL A 279 -6.40 2.18 -21.42
N ARG A 280 -7.13 1.05 -21.36
CA ARG A 280 -8.36 0.91 -20.60
C ARG A 280 -8.29 -0.26 -19.64
N VAL A 281 -9.11 -0.22 -18.62
CA VAL A 281 -9.28 -1.34 -17.68
C VAL A 281 -10.77 -1.66 -17.57
N LEU A 282 -11.11 -2.93 -17.78
CA LEU A 282 -12.44 -3.47 -17.50
C LEU A 282 -12.43 -4.11 -16.12
N VAL A 283 -13.37 -3.76 -15.25
CA VAL A 283 -13.49 -4.25 -13.86
C VAL A 283 -14.88 -4.83 -13.64
N TRP A 284 -14.97 -5.99 -13.00
CA TRP A 284 -16.25 -6.66 -12.72
C TRP A 284 -16.14 -7.62 -11.53
N HIS A 285 -17.30 -8.07 -11.04
CA HIS A 285 -17.41 -9.21 -10.14
C HIS A 285 -18.55 -10.10 -10.65
N ASP A 286 -18.36 -11.41 -10.68
CA ASP A 286 -19.28 -12.32 -11.37
C ASP A 286 -20.67 -12.36 -10.71
N GLU A 287 -20.74 -12.14 -9.39
CA GLU A 287 -21.99 -12.10 -8.61
C GLU A 287 -22.62 -10.70 -8.47
N ILE A 288 -22.05 -9.66 -9.10
CA ILE A 288 -22.61 -8.29 -9.06
C ILE A 288 -23.15 -7.93 -10.44
N GLU A 289 -24.49 -7.89 -10.56
CA GLU A 289 -25.18 -7.54 -11.81
C GLU A 289 -25.24 -6.03 -12.06
N ASP A 290 -25.49 -5.24 -11.01
CA ASP A 290 -25.53 -3.78 -11.09
C ASP A 290 -24.41 -3.14 -10.23
N PRO A 291 -23.20 -2.98 -10.77
CA PRO A 291 -22.11 -2.36 -10.03
C PRO A 291 -22.32 -0.85 -9.89
N LEU A 292 -22.25 -0.37 -8.65
CA LEU A 292 -22.50 1.03 -8.29
C LEU A 292 -21.21 1.85 -8.23
N SER A 293 -20.13 1.28 -7.69
CA SER A 293 -18.87 1.99 -7.46
C SER A 293 -17.67 1.04 -7.47
N LEU A 294 -16.47 1.59 -7.57
CA LEU A 294 -15.21 0.82 -7.53
C LEU A 294 -14.08 1.61 -6.86
N THR A 295 -13.06 0.87 -6.44
CA THR A 295 -11.77 1.42 -5.98
C THR A 295 -10.61 0.70 -6.66
N TYR A 296 -9.47 1.38 -6.71
CA TYR A 296 -8.19 0.78 -7.06
C TYR A 296 -7.15 1.10 -6.00
N ALA A 297 -6.45 0.07 -5.52
CA ALA A 297 -5.34 0.17 -4.57
C ALA A 297 -5.67 0.94 -3.28
N PHE A 298 -6.94 0.98 -2.89
CA PHE A 298 -7.44 1.80 -1.78
C PHE A 298 -7.29 1.06 -0.44
N SER A 299 -6.05 0.95 0.05
CA SER A 299 -5.70 0.38 1.36
C SER A 299 -4.34 0.90 1.80
N ALA A 300 -4.05 0.83 3.11
CA ALA A 300 -2.76 1.14 3.70
C ALA A 300 -1.67 0.16 3.27
N PHE A 301 -2.02 -1.11 3.07
CA PHE A 301 -1.16 -2.13 2.48
C PHE A 301 -1.82 -2.65 1.21
N ASN A 302 -1.36 -2.11 0.08
CA ASN A 302 -1.88 -2.32 -1.26
C ASN A 302 -0.79 -2.89 -2.19
N SER A 303 0.08 -3.76 -1.65
CA SER A 303 1.20 -4.39 -2.37
C SER A 303 0.75 -5.30 -3.52
N GLU A 304 -0.50 -5.77 -3.51
CA GLU A 304 -1.11 -6.52 -4.61
C GLU A 304 -1.48 -5.67 -5.83
N ALA A 305 -1.71 -4.37 -5.64
CA ALA A 305 -2.04 -3.50 -6.77
C ALA A 305 -0.85 -3.42 -7.73
N ASN A 306 -1.08 -3.82 -8.98
CA ASN A 306 -0.01 -4.11 -9.91
C ASN A 306 -0.17 -3.46 -11.29
N LEU A 307 -0.98 -2.40 -11.41
CA LEU A 307 -1.12 -1.62 -12.64
C LEU A 307 -0.14 -0.44 -12.67
N PHE A 308 0.65 -0.36 -13.73
CA PHE A 308 1.69 0.64 -13.94
C PHE A 308 1.52 1.35 -15.28
N GLY A 309 1.94 2.60 -15.33
CA GLY A 309 2.22 3.28 -16.60
C GLY A 309 3.60 2.90 -17.14
N ALA A 310 3.84 3.23 -18.40
CA ALA A 310 5.05 2.88 -19.15
C ALA A 310 6.38 3.30 -18.49
N ASP A 311 6.41 4.38 -17.70
CA ASP A 311 7.62 4.86 -17.01
C ASP A 311 7.93 4.14 -15.67
N GLY A 312 7.19 3.06 -15.39
CA GLY A 312 7.31 2.28 -14.15
C GLY A 312 6.74 3.02 -12.93
N ILE A 313 5.82 3.98 -13.16
CA ILE A 313 5.08 4.67 -12.10
C ILE A 313 3.73 3.96 -11.93
N PRO A 314 3.40 3.45 -10.73
CA PRO A 314 2.10 2.82 -10.47
C PRO A 314 0.95 3.79 -10.68
N VAL A 315 -0.19 3.27 -11.16
CA VAL A 315 -1.44 4.03 -11.25
C VAL A 315 -1.83 4.57 -9.87
N LEU A 316 -2.30 5.81 -9.84
CA LEU A 316 -2.77 6.46 -8.63
C LEU A 316 -3.89 5.65 -7.96
N PRO A 317 -3.82 5.36 -6.65
CA PRO A 317 -4.96 4.82 -5.91
C PRO A 317 -6.15 5.80 -5.95
N PHE A 318 -7.37 5.29 -6.15
CA PHE A 318 -8.56 6.12 -6.23
C PHE A 318 -9.83 5.37 -5.81
N ARG A 319 -10.88 6.15 -5.54
CA ARG A 319 -12.26 5.71 -5.47
C ARG A 319 -13.09 6.43 -6.52
N PHE A 320 -14.12 5.76 -7.04
CA PHE A 320 -15.03 6.37 -8.00
C PHE A 320 -15.86 7.50 -7.39
N ASP A 321 -16.32 7.31 -6.16
CA ASP A 321 -17.08 8.31 -5.40
C ASP A 321 -16.70 8.33 -3.91
N LEU A 322 -17.29 9.27 -3.18
CA LEU A 322 -17.05 9.51 -1.75
C LEU A 322 -18.27 9.17 -0.88
N GLU A 323 -19.23 8.41 -1.41
CA GLU A 323 -20.41 8.04 -0.63
C GLU A 323 -20.03 7.11 0.53
N PRO A 324 -20.71 7.22 1.69
CA PRO A 324 -20.47 6.34 2.82
C PRO A 324 -20.55 4.86 2.40
N SER A 325 -19.48 4.13 2.68
CA SER A 325 -19.29 2.76 2.20
C SER A 325 -18.47 1.94 3.18
N SER A 326 -18.63 0.62 3.11
CA SER A 326 -17.85 -0.35 3.88
C SER A 326 -16.76 -0.95 2.99
N TYR A 327 -15.52 -0.95 3.45
CA TYR A 327 -14.38 -1.51 2.72
C TYR A 327 -13.83 -2.72 3.48
N LEU A 328 -13.63 -3.84 2.78
CA LEU A 328 -13.02 -5.04 3.37
C LEU A 328 -11.51 -5.03 3.15
N ALA A 329 -10.75 -5.38 4.18
CA ALA A 329 -9.29 -5.36 4.14
C ALA A 329 -8.77 -6.29 3.03
N PRO A 330 -7.72 -5.91 2.28
CA PRO A 330 -7.15 -6.78 1.25
C PRO A 330 -6.68 -8.12 1.83
N MET A 331 -7.16 -9.22 1.24
CA MET A 331 -6.80 -10.58 1.64
C MET A 331 -5.71 -11.13 0.71
N VAL A 332 -4.50 -10.58 0.86
CA VAL A 332 -3.34 -10.84 -0.02
C VAL A 332 -2.91 -12.32 -0.06
N TRP A 333 -3.28 -13.07 0.97
CA TRP A 333 -3.01 -14.50 1.10
C TRP A 333 -3.99 -15.38 0.30
N ALA A 334 -5.16 -14.86 -0.06
CA ALA A 334 -6.31 -15.65 -0.52
C ALA A 334 -6.16 -16.21 -1.94
N ASP A 335 -5.35 -15.60 -2.80
CA ASP A 335 -5.06 -16.15 -4.13
C ASP A 335 -4.00 -17.26 -4.12
N CYS A 336 -3.47 -17.64 -2.95
CA CYS A 336 -2.47 -18.70 -2.79
C CYS A 336 -1.27 -18.60 -3.75
N ASP A 337 -0.85 -17.39 -4.15
CA ASP A 337 0.21 -17.18 -5.14
C ASP A 337 1.53 -16.66 -4.53
N ARG A 338 1.59 -16.61 -3.20
CA ARG A 338 2.72 -16.10 -2.44
C ARG A 338 2.78 -16.72 -1.05
N LEU A 339 4.00 -17.02 -0.60
CA LEU A 339 4.24 -17.59 0.73
C LEU A 339 4.59 -16.56 1.78
N THR A 340 5.10 -15.41 1.37
CA THR A 340 5.57 -14.36 2.28
C THR A 340 5.14 -12.99 1.79
N ASP A 341 5.00 -12.05 2.71
CA ASP A 341 4.86 -10.62 2.40
C ASP A 341 5.52 -9.79 3.49
N PHE A 342 5.81 -8.54 3.18
CA PHE A 342 6.28 -7.59 4.17
C PHE A 342 5.14 -7.20 5.11
N THR A 343 5.26 -7.55 6.39
CA THR A 343 4.15 -7.42 7.35
C THR A 343 4.64 -6.94 8.71
N TRP A 344 3.72 -6.34 9.46
CA TRP A 344 3.87 -6.08 10.89
C TRP A 344 3.20 -7.23 11.63
N LYS A 345 3.96 -8.05 12.35
CA LYS A 345 3.35 -9.07 13.23
C LYS A 345 2.52 -8.43 14.33
N GLN A 346 3.04 -7.34 14.89
CA GLN A 346 2.40 -6.57 15.94
C GLN A 346 2.58 -5.07 15.67
N PRO A 347 1.70 -4.20 16.20
CA PRO A 347 1.90 -2.77 16.12
C PRO A 347 3.17 -2.35 16.88
N LEU A 348 3.97 -1.47 16.30
CA LEU A 348 5.08 -0.85 17.02
C LEU A 348 4.55 0.39 17.74
N SER A 349 4.65 0.44 19.07
CA SER A 349 4.37 1.66 19.82
C SER A 349 5.45 2.71 19.52
N ARG A 350 5.29 3.49 18.44
CA ARG A 350 6.19 4.56 17.95
C ARG A 350 7.67 4.22 18.04
N ASP A 351 8.28 3.72 16.96
CA ASP A 351 9.76 3.55 16.82
C ASP A 351 10.45 3.29 18.17
N SER A 352 9.95 2.29 18.92
CA SER A 352 10.45 2.13 20.28
C SER A 352 11.92 1.77 20.16
N LEU A 353 12.79 2.60 20.73
CA LEU A 353 14.25 2.43 20.76
C LEU A 353 14.69 1.09 21.39
N ARG A 354 13.74 0.24 21.81
CA ARG A 354 13.91 -1.03 22.50
C ARG A 354 12.93 -2.12 22.02
N SER A 355 12.30 -1.97 20.86
CA SER A 355 11.52 -3.08 20.27
C SER A 355 12.45 -4.26 20.04
N LYS A 356 12.02 -5.48 20.41
CA LYS A 356 12.84 -6.68 20.18
C LYS A 356 12.91 -6.90 18.67
N LYS A 357 14.10 -7.22 18.15
CA LYS A 357 14.33 -7.47 16.71
C LYS A 357 13.34 -8.47 16.09
N LYS A 358 12.88 -9.45 16.86
CA LYS A 358 11.87 -10.45 16.44
C LYS A 358 10.48 -9.87 16.12
N ASP A 359 10.17 -8.68 16.64
CA ASP A 359 8.88 -8.00 16.51
C ASP A 359 8.95 -6.88 15.46
N TRP A 360 10.11 -6.69 14.81
CA TRP A 360 10.25 -5.70 13.74
C TRP A 360 9.45 -6.14 12.51
N PRO A 361 8.91 -5.17 11.76
CA PRO A 361 8.33 -5.47 10.47
C PRO A 361 9.38 -6.04 9.52
N GLY A 362 8.94 -6.86 8.60
CA GLY A 362 9.84 -7.58 7.69
C GLY A 362 9.09 -8.58 6.85
N ILE A 363 9.83 -9.35 6.06
CA ILE A 363 9.28 -10.44 5.28
C ILE A 363 8.90 -11.58 6.23
N ASN A 364 7.60 -11.85 6.33
CA ASN A 364 7.07 -12.94 7.17
C ASN A 364 6.17 -13.86 6.35
N PRO A 365 5.92 -15.09 6.82
CA PRO A 365 4.99 -16.01 6.16
C PRO A 365 3.55 -15.45 6.11
N LEU A 366 2.88 -15.63 4.98
CA LEU A 366 1.42 -15.52 4.85
C LEU A 366 0.72 -16.86 5.10
N TRP A 367 1.47 -17.95 4.95
CA TRP A 367 1.02 -19.31 5.18
C TRP A 367 2.03 -20.06 6.04
N ASP A 368 1.58 -20.77 7.07
CA ASP A 368 2.46 -21.52 7.96
C ASP A 368 1.88 -22.91 8.30
N ILE A 369 2.76 -23.87 8.60
CA ILE A 369 2.36 -25.21 9.03
C ILE A 369 2.41 -25.24 10.56
N THR A 370 1.26 -25.05 11.19
CA THR A 370 1.15 -24.90 12.66
C THR A 370 1.08 -26.24 13.40
N SER A 371 0.78 -27.33 12.68
CA SER A 371 0.79 -28.71 13.19
C SER A 371 1.17 -29.68 12.09
N GLY A 372 1.65 -30.87 12.48
CA GLY A 372 2.10 -31.91 11.56
C GLY A 372 3.47 -31.63 10.97
N ARG A 373 3.80 -32.34 9.88
CA ARG A 373 5.06 -32.13 9.14
C ARG A 373 4.77 -31.93 7.67
N GLY A 374 5.38 -30.90 7.10
CA GLY A 374 5.27 -30.60 5.68
C GLY A 374 6.17 -29.46 5.26
N LYS A 375 6.10 -29.12 3.99
CA LYS A 375 6.79 -27.99 3.38
C LYS A 375 5.87 -27.32 2.37
N LEU A 376 5.84 -25.99 2.42
CA LEU A 376 5.16 -25.16 1.43
C LEU A 376 6.18 -24.64 0.41
N HIS A 377 5.80 -24.65 -0.87
CA HIS A 377 6.55 -24.02 -1.96
C HIS A 377 5.58 -23.54 -3.05
N LEU A 378 6.02 -22.61 -3.88
CA LEU A 378 5.24 -22.13 -5.02
C LEU A 378 5.43 -23.05 -6.22
N THR A 379 4.37 -23.29 -6.98
CA THR A 379 4.39 -24.03 -8.25
C THR A 379 4.80 -23.12 -9.41
N GLU A 380 5.37 -23.71 -10.46
CA GLU A 380 5.61 -23.02 -11.74
C GLU A 380 4.39 -23.06 -12.65
N GLU A 381 3.59 -24.13 -12.55
CA GLU A 381 2.30 -24.27 -13.24
C GLU A 381 1.23 -23.49 -12.48
N VAL A 382 0.56 -22.57 -13.17
CA VAL A 382 -0.43 -21.65 -12.60
C VAL A 382 -1.83 -22.05 -13.04
N GLN A 383 -2.72 -22.24 -12.07
CA GLN A 383 -4.11 -22.67 -12.30
C GLN A 383 -5.10 -21.52 -12.55
N GLY A 384 -4.58 -20.31 -12.84
CA GLY A 384 -5.30 -19.22 -13.50
C GLY A 384 -5.71 -18.02 -12.64
N TYR A 385 -5.56 -18.08 -11.31
CA TYR A 385 -6.07 -17.03 -10.41
C TYR A 385 -5.01 -16.05 -9.88
N GLY A 386 -3.72 -16.38 -10.04
CA GLY A 386 -2.61 -15.56 -9.56
C GLY A 386 -1.38 -15.72 -10.47
N SER A 387 -0.19 -15.51 -9.88
CA SER A 387 1.10 -15.73 -10.56
C SER A 387 1.77 -17.08 -10.23
N ALA A 388 1.24 -17.81 -9.25
CA ALA A 388 1.67 -19.13 -8.79
C ALA A 388 0.54 -19.80 -8.00
N ASP A 389 0.69 -21.07 -7.64
CA ASP A 389 -0.13 -21.75 -6.64
C ASP A 389 0.75 -22.26 -5.48
N ILE A 390 0.18 -22.57 -4.32
CA ILE A 390 0.92 -23.10 -3.17
C ILE A 390 0.83 -24.63 -3.17
N ARG A 391 1.97 -25.30 -3.28
CA ARG A 391 2.07 -26.74 -3.05
C ARG A 391 2.51 -27.04 -1.63
N LEU A 392 1.70 -27.85 -0.95
CA LEU A 392 2.05 -28.54 0.28
C LEU A 392 2.58 -29.92 -0.08
N ASP A 393 3.79 -30.28 0.35
CA ASP A 393 4.19 -31.68 0.52
C ASP A 393 4.20 -32.01 2.01
N TYR A 394 3.67 -33.17 2.42
CA TYR A 394 3.54 -33.56 3.82
C TYR A 394 3.89 -35.03 4.04
N TRP A 395 4.21 -35.38 5.30
CA TRP A 395 4.56 -36.75 5.72
C TRP A 395 4.23 -36.97 7.20
N ASN A 396 4.07 -38.23 7.60
CA ASN A 396 3.61 -38.65 8.93
C ASN A 396 2.27 -38.01 9.35
N ALA A 397 1.39 -37.76 8.37
CA ALA A 397 0.07 -37.14 8.59
C ALA A 397 -0.93 -38.07 9.31
N ASP A 398 -0.66 -39.38 9.30
CA ASP A 398 -1.39 -40.42 10.02
C ASP A 398 -1.18 -40.35 11.54
N ASP A 399 0.01 -39.93 11.99
CA ASP A 399 0.33 -39.67 13.39
C ASP A 399 -0.10 -38.26 13.82
N ARG A 400 0.31 -37.24 13.06
CA ARG A 400 -0.03 -35.83 13.35
C ARG A 400 -0.50 -35.12 12.08
N PRO A 401 -1.82 -34.95 11.90
CA PRO A 401 -2.40 -34.27 10.75
C PRO A 401 -1.81 -32.87 10.53
N PRO A 402 -1.35 -32.54 9.31
CA PRO A 402 -0.85 -31.21 9.00
C PRO A 402 -1.97 -30.18 9.05
N VAL A 403 -1.68 -29.03 9.66
CA VAL A 403 -2.56 -27.86 9.69
C VAL A 403 -1.85 -26.69 9.03
N ILE A 404 -2.45 -26.21 7.94
CA ILE A 404 -1.95 -25.05 7.18
C ILE A 404 -2.77 -23.83 7.59
N ASP A 405 -2.11 -22.83 8.12
CA ASP A 405 -2.72 -21.60 8.65
C ASP A 405 -2.50 -20.44 7.69
N ALA A 406 -3.58 -19.77 7.29
CA ALA A 406 -3.48 -18.46 6.66
C ALA A 406 -3.22 -17.46 7.80
N VAL A 407 -2.02 -16.90 7.84
CA VAL A 407 -1.50 -16.10 8.96
C VAL A 407 -2.15 -14.70 8.97
N VAL A 408 -3.46 -14.67 9.24
CA VAL A 408 -4.32 -13.48 9.20
C VAL A 408 -4.24 -12.64 10.48
N SER A 409 -3.48 -13.11 11.47
CA SER A 409 -3.31 -12.46 12.78
C SER A 409 -2.25 -11.36 12.80
N HIS A 410 -1.49 -11.18 11.71
CA HIS A 410 -0.54 -10.07 11.59
C HIS A 410 -1.26 -8.72 11.68
N ALA A 411 -0.71 -7.76 12.44
CA ALA A 411 -1.28 -6.42 12.57
C ALA A 411 -1.50 -5.69 11.23
N SER A 412 -0.66 -5.95 10.22
CA SER A 412 -0.84 -5.37 8.87
C SER A 412 -2.00 -5.99 8.07
N ALA A 413 -2.57 -7.11 8.51
CA ALA A 413 -3.82 -7.66 8.00
C ALA A 413 -5.06 -7.03 8.67
N TYR A 414 -4.85 -6.12 9.64
CA TYR A 414 -5.89 -5.44 10.44
C TYR A 414 -6.90 -6.41 11.08
N PRO A 415 -6.43 -7.42 11.85
CA PRO A 415 -7.33 -8.32 12.54
C PRO A 415 -8.16 -7.58 13.61
N PRO A 416 -9.36 -8.07 13.92
CA PRO A 416 -9.97 -9.25 13.30
C PRO A 416 -10.47 -8.98 11.88
N LEU A 417 -10.42 -10.01 11.03
CA LEU A 417 -10.98 -9.97 9.68
C LEU A 417 -12.52 -9.95 9.75
N ASP A 418 -13.12 -9.05 8.98
CA ASP A 418 -14.56 -9.01 8.75
C ASP A 418 -14.90 -9.78 7.47
N LEU A 419 -15.53 -10.94 7.64
CA LEU A 419 -16.03 -11.79 6.58
C LEU A 419 -17.57 -11.84 6.57
N SER A 420 -18.24 -10.94 7.29
CA SER A 420 -19.70 -10.96 7.48
C SER A 420 -20.49 -10.67 6.20
N ALA A 421 -19.86 -10.04 5.21
CA ALA A 421 -20.44 -9.78 3.90
C ALA A 421 -20.51 -11.04 3.01
N TYR A 422 -19.77 -12.09 3.35
CA TYR A 422 -19.67 -13.28 2.51
C TYR A 422 -20.66 -14.38 2.93
N THR A 423 -21.11 -15.17 1.96
CA THR A 423 -22.06 -16.27 2.19
C THR A 423 -21.38 -17.59 2.53
N GLY A 424 -20.05 -17.62 2.59
CA GLY A 424 -19.29 -18.80 2.92
C GLY A 424 -17.80 -18.64 2.67
N ILE A 425 -17.09 -19.77 2.74
CA ILE A 425 -15.67 -19.89 2.42
C ILE A 425 -15.54 -21.05 1.43
N GLU A 426 -14.74 -20.87 0.40
CA GLU A 426 -14.45 -21.88 -0.61
C GLU A 426 -12.94 -22.08 -0.71
N LEU A 427 -12.49 -23.34 -0.78
CA LEU A 427 -11.10 -23.68 -1.08
C LEU A 427 -11.04 -24.42 -2.40
N THR A 428 -10.44 -23.79 -3.40
CA THR A 428 -10.10 -24.42 -4.67
C THR A 428 -8.70 -25.01 -4.59
N LEU A 429 -8.59 -26.30 -4.94
CA LEU A 429 -7.35 -27.07 -4.84
C LEU A 429 -7.23 -28.10 -5.96
N LEU A 430 -6.02 -28.68 -6.09
CA LEU A 430 -5.71 -29.80 -6.96
C LEU A 430 -5.04 -30.91 -6.15
N ASN A 431 -5.42 -32.16 -6.44
CA ASN A 431 -4.88 -33.35 -5.79
C ASN A 431 -3.94 -34.12 -6.74
N PRO A 432 -2.61 -33.94 -6.61
CA PRO A 432 -1.65 -34.57 -7.52
C PRO A 432 -1.37 -36.06 -7.24
N ASP A 433 -1.64 -36.57 -6.04
CA ASP A 433 -1.14 -37.91 -5.66
C ASP A 433 -2.11 -39.06 -5.97
N HIS A 434 -3.23 -38.78 -6.62
CA HIS A 434 -4.26 -39.78 -6.88
C HIS A 434 -4.68 -40.58 -5.63
N GLN A 435 -4.93 -39.88 -4.53
CA GLN A 435 -5.35 -40.48 -3.26
C GLN A 435 -6.47 -39.68 -2.63
N SER A 436 -7.51 -40.37 -2.13
CA SER A 436 -8.61 -39.71 -1.43
C SER A 436 -8.15 -39.18 -0.08
N LYS A 437 -8.45 -37.91 0.19
CA LYS A 437 -8.06 -37.19 1.42
C LYS A 437 -9.26 -36.44 1.96
N THR A 438 -9.15 -35.89 3.17
CA THR A 438 -10.17 -34.98 3.68
C THR A 438 -9.56 -33.71 4.26
N ILE A 439 -10.28 -32.59 4.17
CA ILE A 439 -9.88 -31.30 4.73
C ILE A 439 -10.96 -30.81 5.68
N GLN A 440 -10.56 -30.34 6.86
CA GLN A 440 -11.42 -29.59 7.77
C GLN A 440 -11.01 -28.11 7.75
N LEU A 441 -12.00 -27.23 7.68
CA LEU A 441 -11.82 -25.80 7.91
C LEU A 441 -11.80 -25.55 9.42
N LEU A 442 -10.80 -24.79 9.87
CA LEU A 442 -10.64 -24.35 11.25
C LEU A 442 -10.72 -22.83 11.30
N LEU A 443 -11.58 -22.29 12.17
CA LEU A 443 -11.73 -20.85 12.39
C LEU A 443 -11.62 -20.53 13.89
N GLU A 444 -11.13 -19.33 14.19
CA GLU A 444 -11.18 -18.75 15.53
C GLU A 444 -11.64 -17.29 15.43
N ASP A 445 -12.45 -16.84 16.38
CA ASP A 445 -12.92 -15.45 16.45
C ASP A 445 -12.26 -14.68 17.61
N ALA A 446 -12.48 -13.37 17.64
CA ALA A 446 -11.94 -12.49 18.67
C ALA A 446 -12.50 -12.75 20.08
N ASN A 447 -13.54 -13.56 20.23
CA ASN A 447 -14.07 -13.99 21.52
C ASN A 447 -13.45 -15.32 22.00
N GLY A 448 -12.57 -15.92 21.19
CA GLY A 448 -11.92 -17.19 21.47
C GLY A 448 -12.80 -18.41 21.15
N VAL A 449 -13.90 -18.23 20.40
CA VAL A 449 -14.69 -19.36 19.91
C VAL A 449 -13.91 -20.03 18.79
N VAL A 450 -13.69 -21.33 18.90
CA VAL A 450 -13.05 -22.16 17.88
C VAL A 450 -14.10 -22.98 17.17
N PHE A 451 -14.09 -22.93 15.83
CA PHE A 451 -14.96 -23.74 14.98
C PHE A 451 -14.12 -24.71 14.16
N GLU A 452 -14.55 -25.98 14.10
CA GLU A 452 -14.01 -26.99 13.22
C GLU A 452 -15.11 -27.56 12.34
N SER A 453 -14.95 -27.51 11.02
CA SER A 453 -15.92 -28.09 10.11
C SER A 453 -15.90 -29.63 10.16
N PRO A 454 -16.99 -30.29 9.77
CA PRO A 454 -16.91 -31.69 9.32
C PRO A 454 -15.84 -31.85 8.22
N PRO A 455 -15.18 -33.02 8.12
CA PRO A 455 -14.23 -33.28 7.04
C PRO A 455 -14.91 -33.24 5.67
N ALA A 456 -14.37 -32.45 4.75
CA ALA A 456 -14.77 -32.40 3.36
C ALA A 456 -13.85 -33.29 2.52
N SER A 457 -14.41 -34.14 1.67
CA SER A 457 -13.64 -35.07 0.84
C SER A 457 -12.95 -34.37 -0.32
N VAL A 458 -11.68 -34.72 -0.52
CA VAL A 458 -10.90 -34.43 -1.72
C VAL A 458 -10.80 -35.73 -2.50
N GLU A 459 -11.38 -35.75 -3.69
CA GLU A 459 -11.44 -36.92 -4.54
C GLU A 459 -10.04 -37.28 -5.07
N ASP A 460 -9.85 -38.58 -5.32
CA ASP A 460 -8.77 -39.11 -6.14
C ASP A 460 -9.03 -38.73 -7.62
N ALA A 461 -8.75 -37.48 -7.95
CA ALA A 461 -8.87 -36.95 -9.30
C ALA A 461 -7.88 -35.81 -9.53
N PHE A 462 -7.13 -35.90 -10.62
CA PHE A 462 -6.25 -34.81 -11.08
C PHE A 462 -7.05 -33.74 -11.84
N ARG A 463 -7.89 -33.03 -11.10
CA ARG A 463 -8.68 -31.89 -11.57
C ARG A 463 -8.84 -30.87 -10.45
N GLN A 464 -9.15 -29.62 -10.81
CA GLN A 464 -9.54 -28.63 -9.82
C GLN A 464 -10.80 -29.09 -9.09
N GLN A 465 -10.78 -28.98 -7.77
CA GLN A 465 -11.89 -29.31 -6.87
C GLN A 465 -12.11 -28.14 -5.93
N THR A 466 -13.36 -27.79 -5.68
CA THR A 466 -13.73 -26.71 -4.76
C THR A 466 -14.49 -27.26 -3.58
N LEU A 467 -13.91 -27.09 -2.39
CA LEU A 467 -14.57 -27.41 -1.12
C LEU A 467 -15.34 -26.17 -0.65
N VAL A 468 -16.60 -26.33 -0.24
CA VAL A 468 -17.50 -25.22 0.08
C VAL A 468 -18.02 -25.35 1.52
N TRP A 469 -17.84 -24.29 2.30
CA TRP A 469 -18.41 -24.13 3.64
C TRP A 469 -19.36 -22.93 3.66
N GLY A 470 -20.66 -23.20 3.53
CA GLY A 470 -21.71 -22.18 3.59
C GLY A 470 -21.84 -21.57 4.99
N ARG A 471 -22.16 -20.26 5.04
CA ARG A 471 -22.25 -19.45 6.27
C ARG A 471 -23.18 -20.07 7.32
N GLU A 472 -24.27 -20.69 6.90
CA GLU A 472 -25.25 -21.33 7.78
C GLU A 472 -24.67 -22.51 8.59
N LYS A 473 -23.55 -23.08 8.13
CA LYS A 473 -22.83 -24.17 8.81
C LYS A 473 -21.67 -23.67 9.67
N LEU A 474 -21.31 -22.39 9.56
CA LEU A 474 -20.22 -21.77 10.31
C LEU A 474 -20.77 -21.22 11.62
N ALA A 475 -20.69 -22.00 12.69
CA ALA A 475 -21.14 -21.60 14.03
C ALA A 475 -20.11 -20.70 14.73
N ILE A 476 -19.76 -19.56 14.11
CA ILE A 476 -18.76 -18.60 14.59
C ILE A 476 -19.08 -17.17 14.15
N ASP A 477 -18.58 -16.16 14.87
CA ASP A 477 -18.73 -14.75 14.48
C ASP A 477 -17.81 -14.40 13.30
N MET A 478 -18.37 -14.46 12.09
CA MET A 478 -17.68 -14.12 10.84
C MET A 478 -17.25 -12.65 10.73
N SER A 479 -17.78 -11.75 11.58
CA SER A 479 -17.35 -10.34 11.56
C SER A 479 -16.04 -10.10 12.30
N ARG A 480 -15.55 -11.10 13.05
CA ARG A 480 -14.41 -10.94 13.96
C ARG A 480 -13.44 -12.13 13.91
N VAL A 481 -13.14 -12.65 12.72
CA VAL A 481 -12.25 -13.80 12.54
C VAL A 481 -10.79 -13.43 12.82
N THR A 482 -10.12 -14.18 13.69
CA THR A 482 -8.72 -13.98 14.09
C THR A 482 -7.79 -15.07 13.55
N ARG A 483 -8.35 -16.21 13.12
CA ARG A 483 -7.61 -17.34 12.55
C ARG A 483 -8.43 -18.05 11.47
N LEU A 484 -7.75 -18.46 10.40
CA LEU A 484 -8.31 -19.30 9.35
C LEU A 484 -7.27 -20.34 8.93
N ALA A 485 -7.60 -21.62 9.07
CA ALA A 485 -6.67 -22.71 8.78
C ALA A 485 -7.38 -23.94 8.18
N PHE A 486 -6.60 -24.82 7.57
CA PHE A 486 -7.07 -26.07 6.98
C PHE A 486 -6.30 -27.24 7.58
N ARG A 487 -7.02 -28.19 8.20
CA ARG A 487 -6.46 -29.47 8.66
C ARG A 487 -6.63 -30.50 7.58
N LEU A 488 -5.53 -31.09 7.13
CA LEU A 488 -5.53 -32.18 6.17
C LEU A 488 -5.43 -33.52 6.91
N ILE A 489 -6.34 -34.43 6.58
CA ILE A 489 -6.37 -35.80 7.09
C ILE A 489 -6.20 -36.74 5.90
N ASP A 490 -5.10 -37.49 5.93
CA ASP A 490 -4.74 -38.46 4.91
C ASP A 490 -4.32 -39.78 5.56
N PRO A 491 -5.09 -40.87 5.40
CA PRO A 491 -4.76 -42.19 5.94
C PRO A 491 -3.44 -42.76 5.42
N ALA A 492 -2.96 -42.34 4.24
CA ALA A 492 -1.68 -42.80 3.69
C ALA A 492 -0.48 -42.18 4.41
N GLY A 493 -0.69 -41.12 5.20
CA GLY A 493 0.33 -40.46 6.01
C GLY A 493 1.33 -39.62 5.23
N ARG A 494 1.42 -39.72 3.90
CA ARG A 494 2.34 -38.92 3.07
C ARG A 494 1.72 -38.59 1.72
N GLY A 495 1.88 -37.34 1.30
CA GLY A 495 1.40 -36.87 0.00
C GLY A 495 1.72 -35.40 -0.23
N SER A 496 0.93 -34.79 -1.10
CA SER A 496 0.95 -33.42 -1.51
C SER A 496 -0.44 -32.92 -1.93
N LEU A 497 -0.64 -31.61 -1.86
CA LEU A 497 -1.83 -30.90 -2.32
C LEU A 497 -1.42 -29.54 -2.87
N VAL A 498 -2.11 -29.07 -3.89
CA VAL A 498 -1.90 -27.73 -4.45
C VAL A 498 -3.11 -26.87 -4.10
N PHE A 499 -2.88 -25.82 -3.31
CA PHE A 499 -3.84 -24.80 -2.91
C PHE A 499 -3.83 -23.71 -3.98
N ILE A 500 -4.96 -23.52 -4.64
CA ILE A 500 -5.10 -22.61 -5.78
C ILE A 500 -5.70 -21.28 -5.33
N ARG A 501 -6.76 -21.32 -4.53
CA ARG A 501 -7.43 -20.10 -4.06
C ARG A 501 -8.35 -20.38 -2.88
N VAL A 502 -8.36 -19.48 -1.92
CA VAL A 502 -9.44 -19.33 -0.94
C VAL A 502 -10.37 -18.24 -1.44
N ASN A 503 -11.57 -18.61 -1.86
CA ASN A 503 -12.58 -17.70 -2.37
C ASN A 503 -13.65 -17.42 -1.29
N PHE A 504 -14.19 -16.22 -1.33
CA PHE A 504 -15.24 -15.78 -0.43
C PHE A 504 -16.46 -15.39 -1.27
N PRO A 505 -17.41 -16.32 -1.49
CA PRO A 505 -18.58 -16.04 -2.30
C PRO A 505 -19.37 -14.88 -1.67
N TYR A 506 -19.70 -13.91 -2.50
CA TYR A 506 -20.56 -12.79 -2.17
C TYR A 506 -21.88 -12.96 -2.90
N ARG A 507 -22.99 -12.77 -2.20
CA ARG A 507 -24.30 -12.61 -2.85
C ARG A 507 -24.90 -11.31 -2.34
N PRO A 508 -25.34 -10.41 -3.24
CA PRO A 508 -26.16 -9.28 -2.84
C PRO A 508 -27.36 -9.80 -2.03
N GLU A 509 -27.73 -9.12 -0.94
CA GLU A 509 -29.05 -9.38 -0.36
C GLU A 509 -30.11 -9.08 -1.42
N GLU A 510 -30.92 -10.09 -1.78
CA GLU A 510 -32.10 -9.87 -2.61
C GLU A 510 -33.09 -9.00 -1.80
N GLU A 511 -33.49 -7.84 -2.35
CA GLU A 511 -34.56 -6.99 -1.76
C GLU A 511 -35.91 -7.70 -1.68
#